data_AF-A0A974U7Y8-F1
#
_entry.id   AF-A0A974U7Y8-F1
#
_cell.length_a   1.000
_cell.length_b   1.000
_cell.length_c   1.000
_cell.angle_alpha   90.00
_cell.angle_beta   90.00
_cell.angle_gamma   90.00
#
_symmetry.space_group_name_H-M   'P 1'
#
loop_
_entity.id
_entity.type
_entity.pdbx_description
1 polymer ?
#
loop_
_entity_poly.entity_id
_entity_poly.type
_entity_poly.pdbx_seq_one_letter_code
_entity_poly.pdbx_strand_id
1 'polypeptide(L)'
;MKKVVLTLAIAIGLFSCDSVKNVNTSSVSQAATLLGSLSSNSTVQQITSLFSLLDTNNDEAISSTEAIGSVADNFNVLDTDSSSSLNLSELTGLLGLLK
;
A
#
# COMPACT_ATOMS: atom_id res chain seq x y z
N MET A 1 5.18 58.62 20.76
CA MET A 1 4.96 57.20 21.11
C MET A 1 5.25 56.36 19.88
N LYS A 2 6.15 55.38 20.02
CA LYS A 2 6.70 54.56 18.93
C LYS A 2 5.63 53.63 18.38
N LYS A 3 5.43 53.57 17.05
CA LYS A 3 4.91 52.37 16.40
C LYS A 3 5.80 52.03 15.21
N VAL A 4 6.41 50.88 15.36
CA VAL A 4 7.55 50.34 14.64
C VAL A 4 7.09 49.84 13.28
N VAL A 5 7.75 50.31 12.22
CA VAL A 5 7.73 49.66 10.91
C VAL A 5 8.57 48.39 11.06
N LEU A 6 7.93 47.22 10.99
CA LEU A 6 8.64 45.94 10.91
C LEU A 6 8.02 45.12 9.77
N THR A 7 8.46 45.42 8.57
CA THR A 7 8.45 44.50 7.43
C THR A 7 9.20 43.24 7.83
N LEU A 8 8.48 42.17 8.14
CA LEU A 8 9.04 40.83 8.27
C LEU A 8 8.68 40.05 7.02
N ALA A 9 9.60 40.08 6.05
CA ALA A 9 9.66 39.11 4.98
C ALA A 9 9.92 37.74 5.64
N ILE A 10 8.89 36.89 5.72
CA ILE A 10 9.08 35.49 6.08
C ILE A 10 9.32 34.74 4.77
N ALA A 11 10.56 34.29 4.67
CA ALA A 11 11.10 33.53 3.57
C ALA A 11 10.24 32.30 3.28
N ILE A 12 10.21 32.00 1.99
CA ILE A 12 9.69 30.80 1.34
C ILE A 12 10.19 29.56 2.09
N GLY A 13 9.32 28.96 2.89
CA GLY A 13 9.48 27.61 3.39
C GLY A 13 9.03 26.63 2.32
N LEU A 14 9.84 26.43 1.28
CA LEU A 14 9.79 25.18 0.54
C LEU A 14 10.23 24.11 1.53
N PHE A 15 9.27 23.50 2.22
CA PHE A 15 9.46 22.17 2.75
C PHE A 15 9.63 21.25 1.54
N SER A 16 10.83 21.23 0.98
CA SER A 16 11.41 20.02 0.42
C SER A 16 11.42 19.00 1.56
N CYS A 17 10.31 18.29 1.70
CA CYS A 17 10.32 16.98 2.31
C CYS A 17 10.40 15.97 1.16
N ASP A 18 11.60 15.83 0.61
CA ASP A 18 12.12 14.56 0.06
C ASP A 18 12.16 13.53 1.20
N SER A 19 10.99 13.15 1.69
CA SER A 19 10.80 12.17 2.75
C SER A 19 9.50 11.42 2.51
N VAL A 20 9.25 11.07 1.25
CA VAL A 20 8.48 9.85 0.96
C VAL A 20 9.33 8.70 1.47
N LYS A 21 9.12 8.43 2.75
CA LYS A 21 9.60 7.30 3.53
C LYS A 21 9.74 6.10 2.62
N ASN A 22 10.96 5.57 2.51
CA ASN A 22 11.34 4.15 2.44
C ASN A 22 10.24 3.10 2.17
N VAL A 23 9.28 3.36 1.29
CA VAL A 23 8.48 2.33 0.64
C VAL A 23 9.56 1.51 -0.04
N ASN A 24 9.67 0.25 0.36
CA ASN A 24 10.65 -0.67 -0.16
C ASN A 24 10.30 -0.82 -1.65
N THR A 25 10.82 0.08 -2.49
CA THR A 25 10.42 0.26 -3.89
C THR A 25 10.66 -1.02 -4.66
N SER A 26 11.64 -1.80 -4.22
CA SER A 26 11.92 -3.18 -4.63
C SER A 26 10.76 -4.14 -4.33
N SER A 27 10.15 -4.10 -3.14
CA SER A 27 9.02 -4.98 -2.78
C SER A 27 7.75 -4.59 -3.51
N VAL A 28 7.44 -3.30 -3.61
CA VAL A 28 6.24 -2.82 -4.33
C VAL A 28 6.32 -3.12 -5.82
N SER A 29 7.47 -2.93 -6.47
CA SER A 29 7.65 -3.26 -7.88
C SER A 29 7.56 -4.78 -8.16
N GLN A 30 8.12 -5.61 -7.26
CA GLN A 30 7.97 -7.06 -7.32
C GLN A 30 6.51 -7.48 -7.11
N ALA A 31 5.82 -6.90 -6.12
CA ALA A 31 4.41 -7.16 -5.86
C ALA A 31 3.54 -6.79 -7.06
N ALA A 32 3.78 -5.63 -7.67
CA ALA A 32 3.05 -5.19 -8.87
C ALA A 32 3.31 -6.10 -10.08
N THR A 33 4.55 -6.54 -10.27
CA THR A 33 4.90 -7.50 -11.34
C THR A 33 4.22 -8.83 -11.13
N LEU A 34 4.27 -9.36 -9.90
CA LEU A 34 3.62 -10.62 -9.54
C LEU A 34 2.10 -10.50 -9.70
N LEU A 35 1.49 -9.43 -9.18
CA LEU A 35 0.06 -9.14 -9.29
C LEU A 35 -0.39 -9.09 -10.75
N GLY A 36 0.39 -8.45 -11.64
CA GLY A 36 0.10 -8.42 -13.07
C GLY A 36 0.23 -9.77 -13.78
N SER A 37 0.94 -10.74 -13.19
CA SER A 37 1.07 -12.10 -13.71
C SER A 37 0.05 -13.09 -13.14
N LEU A 38 -0.72 -12.69 -12.12
CA LEU A 38 -1.75 -13.53 -11.53
C LEU A 38 -2.95 -13.68 -12.48
N SER A 39 -3.58 -14.84 -12.42
CA SER A 39 -4.83 -15.16 -13.12
C SER A 39 -5.71 -16.01 -12.21
N SER A 40 -6.96 -16.31 -12.60
CA SER A 40 -7.86 -17.15 -11.79
C SER A 40 -7.35 -18.58 -11.55
N ASN A 41 -6.34 -19.03 -12.32
CA ASN A 41 -5.69 -20.34 -12.17
C ASN A 41 -4.36 -20.28 -11.40
N SER A 42 -3.98 -19.11 -10.88
CA SER A 42 -2.75 -18.98 -10.10
C SER A 42 -2.80 -19.81 -8.82
N THR A 43 -1.63 -20.21 -8.35
CA THR A 43 -1.51 -21.09 -7.19
C THR A 43 -1.55 -20.31 -5.87
N VAL A 44 -1.90 -21.01 -4.79
CA VAL A 44 -1.84 -20.44 -3.43
C VAL A 44 -0.43 -19.94 -3.12
N GLN A 45 0.62 -20.61 -3.59
CA GLN A 45 2.01 -20.20 -3.38
C GLN A 45 2.33 -18.85 -4.03
N GLN A 46 1.73 -18.54 -5.19
CA GLN A 46 1.88 -17.22 -5.81
C GLN A 46 1.18 -16.14 -4.99
N ILE A 47 0.00 -16.44 -4.42
CA ILE A 47 -0.69 -15.54 -3.50
C ILE A 47 0.09 -15.34 -2.21
N THR A 48 0.65 -16.40 -1.61
CA THR A 48 1.52 -16.27 -0.43
C THR A 48 2.74 -15.41 -0.72
N SER A 49 3.32 -15.53 -1.91
CA SER A 49 4.44 -14.68 -2.32
C SER A 49 4.00 -13.22 -2.47
N LEU A 50 2.82 -12.96 -3.03
CA LEU A 50 2.25 -11.61 -3.09
C LEU A 50 1.99 -11.07 -1.69
N PHE A 51 1.40 -11.88 -0.79
CA PHE A 51 1.14 -11.53 0.59
C PHE A 51 2.41 -11.04 1.28
N SER A 52 3.48 -11.83 1.26
CA SER A 52 4.76 -11.45 1.88
C SER A 52 5.43 -10.23 1.25
N LEU A 53 5.12 -9.90 -0.01
CA LEU A 53 5.62 -8.68 -0.66
C LEU A 53 4.82 -7.43 -0.27
N LEU A 54 3.53 -7.58 0.06
CA LEU A 54 2.64 -6.51 0.48
C LEU A 54 2.70 -6.27 1.99
N ASP A 55 2.90 -7.31 2.80
CA ASP A 55 3.04 -7.24 4.27
C ASP A 55 4.39 -6.61 4.63
N THR A 56 4.48 -5.29 4.52
CA THR A 56 5.74 -4.57 4.64
C THR A 56 6.19 -4.40 6.08
N ASN A 57 5.23 -4.34 7.00
CA ASN A 57 5.49 -4.26 8.43
C ASN A 57 5.60 -5.64 9.10
N ASN A 58 5.33 -6.73 8.38
CA ASN A 58 5.40 -8.13 8.83
C ASN A 58 4.49 -8.41 10.03
N ASP A 59 3.28 -7.85 10.03
CA ASP A 59 2.27 -8.08 11.07
C ASP A 59 1.28 -9.20 10.74
N GLU A 60 1.55 -9.95 9.68
CA GLU A 60 0.72 -11.04 9.17
C GLU A 60 -0.67 -10.57 8.68
N ALA A 61 -0.80 -9.29 8.34
CA ALA A 61 -2.00 -8.72 7.76
C ALA A 61 -1.67 -7.63 6.73
N ILE A 62 -2.47 -7.53 5.66
CA ILE A 62 -2.32 -6.45 4.68
C ILE A 62 -3.26 -5.31 5.05
N SER A 63 -2.70 -4.17 5.43
CA SER A 63 -3.49 -2.96 5.64
C SER A 63 -3.93 -2.32 4.32
N SER A 64 -4.93 -1.44 4.37
CA SER A 64 -5.37 -0.65 3.20
C SER A 64 -4.26 0.23 2.60
N THR A 65 -3.25 0.58 3.39
CA THR A 65 -2.08 1.35 2.94
C THR A 65 -1.00 0.50 2.27
N GLU A 66 -1.00 -0.82 2.52
CA GLU A 66 -0.07 -1.79 1.94
C GLU A 66 -0.63 -2.46 0.69
N ALA A 67 -1.95 -2.55 0.59
CA ALA A 67 -2.63 -3.04 -0.60
C ALA A 67 -2.30 -2.18 -1.83
N ILE A 68 -2.08 -2.84 -2.97
CA ILE A 68 -1.83 -2.19 -4.26
C ILE A 68 -2.70 -2.79 -5.37
N GLY A 69 -2.89 -2.02 -6.44
CA GLY A 69 -3.58 -2.48 -7.66
C GLY A 69 -4.93 -3.14 -7.35
N SER A 70 -5.20 -4.28 -7.99
CA SER A 70 -6.46 -5.02 -7.81
C SER A 70 -6.73 -5.48 -6.38
N VAL A 71 -5.72 -5.59 -5.52
CA VAL A 71 -5.92 -5.86 -4.08
C VAL A 71 -6.53 -4.64 -3.39
N ALA A 72 -6.00 -3.45 -3.65
CA ALA A 72 -6.54 -2.21 -3.11
C ALA A 72 -7.94 -1.91 -3.66
N ASP A 73 -8.14 -2.09 -4.97
CA ASP A 73 -9.41 -1.83 -5.64
C ASP A 73 -10.56 -2.72 -5.10
N ASN A 74 -10.22 -3.92 -4.64
CA ASN A 74 -11.16 -4.90 -4.12
C ASN A 74 -11.01 -5.15 -2.62
N PHE A 75 -10.30 -4.26 -1.88
CA PHE A 75 -9.95 -4.49 -0.48
C PHE A 75 -11.18 -4.85 0.37
N ASN A 76 -12.24 -4.05 0.30
CA ASN A 76 -13.49 -4.28 1.04
C ASN A 76 -14.26 -5.53 0.59
N VAL A 77 -14.01 -6.02 -0.63
CA VAL A 77 -14.61 -7.27 -1.12
C VAL A 77 -13.85 -8.48 -0.57
N LEU A 78 -12.53 -8.32 -0.39
CA LEU A 78 -11.65 -9.35 0.15
C LEU A 78 -11.70 -9.42 1.69
N ASP A 79 -11.88 -8.29 2.36
CA ASP A 79 -12.04 -8.16 3.83
C ASP A 79 -13.44 -8.67 4.25
N THR A 80 -13.57 -9.99 4.30
CA THR A 80 -14.86 -10.67 4.53
C THR A 80 -15.29 -10.65 5.98
N ASP A 81 -14.34 -10.55 6.91
CA ASP A 81 -14.60 -10.46 8.33
C ASP A 81 -14.69 -9.00 8.85
N SER A 82 -14.48 -8.01 7.97
CA SER A 82 -14.50 -6.58 8.28
C SER A 82 -13.47 -6.17 9.32
N SER A 83 -12.33 -6.87 9.38
CA SER A 83 -11.20 -6.58 10.28
C SER A 83 -10.39 -5.35 9.87
N SER A 84 -10.73 -4.71 8.73
CA SER A 84 -9.99 -3.58 8.14
C SER A 84 -8.56 -3.94 7.70
N SER A 85 -8.27 -5.25 7.58
CA SER A 85 -7.00 -5.83 7.15
C SER A 85 -7.29 -7.09 6.35
N LEU A 86 -6.38 -7.53 5.48
CA LEU A 86 -6.53 -8.80 4.77
C LEU A 86 -5.57 -9.83 5.33
N ASN A 87 -6.09 -10.97 5.79
CA ASN A 87 -5.26 -12.13 6.08
C ASN A 87 -4.97 -12.94 4.79
N LEU A 88 -4.08 -13.93 4.88
CA LEU A 88 -3.71 -14.74 3.70
C LEU A 88 -4.91 -15.46 3.08
N SER A 89 -5.84 -15.96 3.89
CA SER A 89 -7.04 -16.64 3.39
C SER A 89 -7.91 -15.69 2.57
N GLU A 90 -8.13 -14.49 3.07
CA GLU A 90 -8.89 -13.45 2.37
C GLU A 90 -8.22 -13.01 1.06
N LEU A 91 -6.89 -12.86 1.08
CA LEU A 91 -6.15 -12.51 -0.13
C LEU A 91 -6.25 -13.59 -1.22
N THR A 92 -6.44 -14.87 -0.89
CA THR A 92 -6.69 -15.90 -1.91
C THR A 92 -7.99 -15.67 -2.69
N GLY A 93 -8.96 -14.96 -2.10
CA GLY A 93 -10.18 -14.54 -2.77
C GLY A 93 -9.94 -13.68 -4.00
N LEU A 94 -8.78 -13.03 -4.10
CA LEU A 94 -8.36 -12.23 -5.27
C LEU A 94 -8.46 -13.04 -6.58
N LEU A 95 -8.13 -14.34 -6.54
CA LEU A 95 -8.15 -15.20 -7.73
C LEU A 95 -9.54 -15.27 -8.37
N GLY A 96 -10.61 -15.21 -7.57
CA GLY A 96 -11.98 -15.17 -8.07
C GLY A 96 -12.39 -13.84 -8.70
N LEU A 97 -11.61 -12.79 -8.48
CA LEU A 97 -11.86 -11.44 -9.01
C LEU A 97 -11.07 -11.18 -10.31
N LEU A 98 -10.00 -11.94 -10.54
CA LEU A 98 -9.24 -11.94 -11.79
C LEU A 98 -10.09 -12.63 -12.88
N LYS A 99 -10.33 -11.93 -14.00
CA LYS A 99 -11.09 -12.42 -15.15
C LYS A 99 -10.18 -12.80 -16.32
#